data_AF-A0A7C3EUN8-F1
#
_entry.id   AF-A0A7C3EUN8-F1
#
_cell.length_a   1.000
_cell.length_b   1.000
_cell.length_c   1.000
_cell.angle_alpha   90.00
_cell.angle_beta   90.00
_cell.angle_gamma   90.00
#
_symmetry.space_group_name_H-M   'P 1'
#
loop_
_entity.id
_entity.type
_entity.pdbx_description
1 polymer ?
#
loop_
_entity_poly.entity_id
_entity_poly.type
_entity_poly.pdbx_seq_one_letter_code
_entity_poly.pdbx_strand_id
1 'polypeptide(L)'
;MAKKKVVSVNNDNDNVVFPNTELARLWRIPFSDETEQPKVESALRERIKELNCLYGVSQLAERHFNSLDNLLEELVNFLPHSWQYPDIACARIVFNEKTYKSEGFKVTQWRQTSRIYVYSEPVGEVAMFYLEARPPADEGPFLAEERALLDALADQIGTIATRISAEMELQEINKQLSLERKALQESNTAIRTVLTRIEEEKNEIYRDIKTNVDKIIMPILLALAVELPKAQSKYIEMLRTSLEEITSQFVRHLSNSYHSLTPTEITICNMIRNGMRTKEIAQLRGVSMATINRHRENIRRKLKITNDDVNLATYLQSSMWEEETKF
;
A
#
# COMPACT_ATOMS: atom_id res chain seq x y z
N MET A 1 -0.26 -46.46 8.29
CA MET A 1 -1.15 -46.42 7.12
C MET A 1 -2.39 -45.60 7.47
N ALA A 2 -2.45 -44.33 7.05
CA ALA A 2 -3.63 -43.48 7.24
C ALA A 2 -4.04 -42.95 5.86
N LYS A 3 -5.17 -43.42 5.33
CA LYS A 3 -5.72 -42.98 4.05
C LYS A 3 -6.39 -41.62 4.24
N LYS A 4 -5.79 -40.58 3.65
CA LYS A 4 -6.34 -39.23 3.55
C LYS A 4 -7.49 -39.25 2.53
N LYS A 5 -8.72 -39.06 3.00
CA LYS A 5 -9.91 -38.96 2.14
C LYS A 5 -9.90 -37.57 1.52
N VAL A 6 -9.54 -37.48 0.24
CA VAL A 6 -9.67 -36.28 -0.57
C VAL A 6 -11.18 -36.07 -0.79
N VAL A 7 -11.73 -35.02 -0.19
CA VAL A 7 -13.09 -34.56 -0.50
C VAL A 7 -12.95 -33.72 -1.76
N SER A 8 -13.33 -34.31 -2.88
CA SER A 8 -13.58 -33.61 -4.13
C SER A 8 -14.76 -32.67 -3.92
N VAL A 9 -14.50 -31.37 -3.94
CA VAL A 9 -15.53 -30.34 -4.08
C VAL A 9 -16.01 -30.44 -5.53
N ASN A 10 -17.13 -31.14 -5.73
CA ASN A 10 -17.86 -31.07 -7.00
C ASN A 10 -18.38 -29.65 -7.14
N ASN A 11 -17.82 -28.94 -8.11
CA ASN A 11 -18.31 -27.66 -8.58
C ASN A 11 -19.45 -27.98 -9.56
N ASP A 12 -20.58 -28.44 -9.04
CA ASP A 12 -21.82 -28.53 -9.80
C ASP A 12 -22.35 -27.11 -9.95
N ASN A 13 -21.84 -26.47 -11.00
CA ASN A 13 -22.32 -25.22 -11.55
C ASN A 13 -23.69 -25.52 -12.19
N ASP A 14 -24.70 -25.77 -11.35
CA ASP A 14 -26.09 -25.83 -11.78
C ASP A 14 -26.45 -24.45 -12.31
N ASN A 15 -26.41 -24.38 -13.64
CA ASN A 15 -26.78 -23.24 -14.47
C ASN A 15 -28.31 -23.07 -14.37
N VAL A 16 -28.78 -22.67 -13.19
CA VAL A 16 -30.18 -22.38 -12.94
C VAL A 16 -30.47 -21.02 -13.55
N VAL A 17 -30.92 -21.05 -14.82
CA VAL A 17 -31.46 -19.89 -15.54
C VAL A 17 -32.47 -19.20 -14.62
N PHE A 18 -32.25 -17.93 -14.32
CA PHE A 18 -33.15 -17.13 -13.51
C PHE A 18 -34.19 -16.46 -14.44
N PRO A 19 -35.48 -16.47 -14.08
CA PRO A 19 -36.08 -17.16 -12.94
C PRO A 19 -35.92 -18.68 -13.02
N ASN A 20 -35.57 -19.34 -11.90
CA ASN A 20 -35.79 -20.78 -11.80
C ASN A 20 -37.29 -21.02 -12.08
N THR A 21 -37.68 -22.08 -12.79
CA THR A 21 -39.05 -22.26 -13.29
C THR A 21 -40.13 -22.16 -12.22
N GLU A 22 -39.79 -22.40 -10.95
CA GLU A 22 -40.66 -22.17 -9.78
C GLU A 22 -40.87 -20.68 -9.43
N LEU A 23 -39.82 -19.86 -9.50
CA LEU A 23 -39.92 -18.41 -9.26
C LEU A 23 -40.67 -17.71 -10.40
N ALA A 24 -40.45 -18.11 -11.65
CA ALA A 24 -41.25 -17.63 -12.79
C ALA A 24 -42.76 -17.90 -12.60
N ARG A 25 -43.13 -19.02 -11.97
CA ARG A 25 -44.53 -19.37 -11.66
C ARG A 25 -45.09 -18.53 -10.52
N LEU A 26 -44.28 -18.23 -9.49
CA LEU A 26 -44.66 -17.31 -8.41
C LEU A 26 -44.79 -15.86 -8.88
N TRP A 27 -44.11 -15.50 -9.98
CA TRP A 27 -44.13 -14.16 -10.57
C TRP A 27 -45.20 -13.97 -11.65
N ARG A 28 -45.74 -15.03 -12.23
CA ARG A 28 -46.95 -14.97 -13.07
C ARG A 28 -48.18 -14.89 -12.17
N ILE A 29 -48.66 -13.68 -11.89
CA ILE A 29 -49.97 -13.54 -11.25
C ILE A 29 -51.04 -13.86 -12.32
N PRO A 30 -51.90 -14.86 -12.12
CA PRO A 30 -52.83 -15.32 -13.14
C PRO A 30 -53.78 -14.20 -13.60
N PHE A 31 -53.91 -14.03 -14.92
CA PHE A 31 -54.95 -13.22 -15.54
C PHE A 31 -56.24 -14.03 -15.55
N SER A 32 -57.30 -13.45 -14.97
CA SER A 32 -58.68 -13.86 -15.28
C SER A 32 -59.26 -12.79 -16.19
N ASP A 33 -59.59 -13.18 -17.43
CA ASP A 33 -60.28 -12.35 -18.43
C ASP A 33 -61.76 -12.03 -18.07
N GLU A 34 -62.18 -12.28 -16.83
CA GLU A 34 -63.58 -12.17 -16.43
C GLU A 34 -63.77 -11.15 -15.29
N THR A 35 -64.45 -10.06 -15.65
CA THR A 35 -65.40 -9.23 -14.86
C THR A 35 -64.99 -8.73 -13.48
N GLU A 36 -64.86 -7.39 -13.36
CA GLU A 36 -64.91 -6.58 -12.12
C GLU A 36 -64.30 -7.23 -10.86
N GLN A 37 -62.97 -7.35 -10.82
CA GLN A 37 -62.29 -7.51 -9.53
C GLN A 37 -62.53 -6.27 -8.66
N PRO A 38 -62.79 -6.41 -7.35
CA PRO A 38 -62.88 -5.25 -6.46
C PRO A 38 -61.58 -4.44 -6.56
N LYS A 39 -61.68 -3.11 -6.64
CA LYS A 39 -60.53 -2.18 -6.81
C LYS A 39 -59.34 -2.49 -5.90
N VAL A 40 -59.61 -3.01 -4.71
CA VAL A 40 -58.61 -3.43 -3.73
C VAL A 40 -57.75 -4.61 -4.22
N GLU A 41 -58.34 -5.63 -4.83
CA GLU A 41 -57.61 -6.80 -5.34
C GLU A 41 -56.70 -6.43 -6.51
N SER A 42 -57.17 -5.55 -7.41
CA SER A 42 -56.35 -5.03 -8.50
C SER A 42 -55.16 -4.21 -7.98
N ALA A 43 -55.37 -3.32 -7.01
CA ALA A 43 -54.29 -2.53 -6.41
C ALA A 43 -53.27 -3.40 -5.67
N LEU A 44 -53.73 -4.43 -4.95
CA LEU A 44 -52.85 -5.39 -4.29
C LEU A 44 -52.03 -6.19 -5.31
N ARG A 45 -52.63 -6.58 -6.43
CA ARG A 45 -51.96 -7.30 -7.50
C ARG A 45 -50.84 -6.49 -8.12
N GLU A 46 -51.09 -5.23 -8.47
CA GLU A 46 -50.03 -4.35 -9.00
C GLU A 46 -48.91 -4.15 -7.98
N ARG A 47 -49.24 -3.98 -6.69
CA ARG A 47 -48.22 -3.86 -5.64
C ARG A 47 -47.35 -5.13 -5.48
N ILE A 48 -47.94 -6.31 -5.64
CA ILE A 48 -47.18 -7.57 -5.61
C ILE A 48 -46.23 -7.65 -6.82
N LYS A 49 -46.66 -7.21 -8.01
CA LYS A 49 -45.79 -7.17 -9.20
C LYS A 49 -44.58 -6.25 -8.97
N GLU A 50 -44.81 -5.04 -8.46
CA GLU A 50 -43.75 -4.08 -8.15
C GLU A 50 -42.73 -4.67 -7.17
N LEU A 51 -43.20 -5.23 -6.05
CA LEU A 51 -42.34 -5.83 -5.03
C LEU A 51 -41.54 -7.00 -5.58
N ASN A 52 -42.17 -7.88 -6.36
CA ASN A 52 -41.48 -9.01 -6.99
C ASN A 52 -40.42 -8.56 -7.99
N CYS A 53 -40.69 -7.49 -8.75
CA CYS A 53 -39.73 -6.92 -9.69
C CYS A 53 -38.50 -6.38 -8.97
N LEU A 54 -38.70 -5.49 -7.99
CA LEU A 54 -37.61 -4.86 -7.23
C LEU A 54 -36.80 -5.88 -6.42
N TYR A 55 -37.47 -6.89 -5.86
CA TYR A 55 -36.80 -8.00 -5.19
C TYR A 55 -35.98 -8.85 -6.16
N GLY A 56 -36.53 -9.18 -7.34
CA GLY A 56 -35.83 -9.91 -8.38
C GLY A 56 -34.57 -9.18 -8.86
N VAL A 57 -34.66 -7.86 -9.06
CA VAL A 57 -33.50 -7.02 -9.41
C VAL A 57 -32.45 -7.03 -8.31
N SER A 58 -32.87 -6.96 -7.04
CA SER A 58 -31.96 -7.04 -5.89
C SER A 58 -31.24 -8.38 -5.83
N GLN A 59 -31.96 -9.49 -6.06
CA GLN A 59 -31.39 -10.84 -6.08
C GLN A 59 -30.43 -11.06 -7.26
N LEU A 60 -30.74 -10.50 -8.45
CA LEU A 60 -29.85 -10.51 -9.60
C LEU A 60 -28.58 -9.69 -9.32
N ALA A 61 -28.72 -8.55 -8.64
CA ALA A 61 -27.61 -7.72 -8.17
C ALA A 61 -26.70 -8.43 -7.16
N GLU A 62 -27.26 -9.37 -6.39
CA GLU A 62 -26.47 -10.22 -5.48
C GLU A 62 -25.84 -11.44 -6.17
N ARG A 63 -26.29 -11.85 -7.36
CA ARG A 63 -25.64 -12.94 -8.09
C ARG A 63 -24.48 -12.43 -8.92
N HIS A 64 -24.64 -11.25 -9.51
CA HIS A 64 -23.70 -10.68 -10.48
C HIS A 64 -22.91 -9.52 -9.89
N PHE A 65 -22.27 -9.72 -8.74
CA PHE A 65 -21.43 -8.69 -8.12
C PHE A 65 -20.23 -8.26 -8.98
N ASN A 66 -19.76 -9.14 -9.86
CA ASN A 66 -18.50 -8.96 -10.60
C ASN A 66 -18.69 -8.54 -12.07
N SER A 67 -19.92 -8.45 -12.57
CA SER A 67 -20.18 -8.10 -13.97
C SER A 67 -21.52 -7.41 -14.13
N LEU A 68 -21.47 -6.09 -14.38
CA LEU A 68 -22.65 -5.32 -14.73
C LEU A 68 -23.26 -5.81 -16.06
N ASP A 69 -22.44 -6.27 -17.01
CA ASP A 69 -22.92 -6.76 -18.30
C ASP A 69 -23.86 -7.97 -18.15
N ASN A 70 -23.47 -8.96 -17.34
CA ASN A 70 -24.27 -10.16 -17.11
C ASN A 70 -25.59 -9.83 -16.39
N LEU A 71 -25.51 -8.91 -15.41
CA LEU A 71 -26.68 -8.42 -14.70
C LEU A 71 -27.68 -7.76 -15.65
N LEU A 72 -27.20 -6.87 -16.52
CA LEU A 72 -28.07 -6.17 -17.46
C LEU A 72 -28.70 -7.14 -18.47
N GLU A 73 -27.94 -8.13 -18.95
CA GLU A 73 -28.43 -9.15 -19.88
C GLU A 73 -29.55 -10.01 -19.27
N GLU A 74 -29.41 -10.43 -18.01
CA GLU A 74 -30.47 -11.15 -17.29
C GLU A 74 -31.66 -10.24 -16.95
N LEU A 75 -31.42 -8.99 -16.56
CA LEU A 75 -32.48 -8.04 -16.28
C LEU A 75 -33.39 -7.82 -17.48
N VAL A 76 -32.84 -7.65 -18.68
CA VAL A 76 -33.68 -7.37 -19.85
C VAL A 76 -34.64 -8.52 -20.16
N ASN A 77 -34.27 -9.76 -19.87
CA ASN A 77 -35.16 -10.92 -20.01
C ASN A 77 -36.17 -11.05 -18.86
N PHE A 78 -35.83 -10.54 -17.68
CA PHE A 78 -36.70 -10.56 -16.51
C PHE A 78 -37.81 -9.49 -16.58
N LEU A 79 -37.47 -8.25 -16.94
CA LEU A 79 -38.36 -7.09 -16.89
C LEU A 79 -39.75 -7.30 -17.53
N PRO A 80 -39.90 -7.91 -18.73
CA PRO A 80 -41.21 -8.15 -19.35
C PRO A 80 -42.26 -8.81 -18.44
N HIS A 81 -41.83 -9.69 -17.53
CA HIS A 81 -42.72 -10.42 -16.62
C HIS A 81 -43.42 -9.53 -15.58
N SER A 82 -42.91 -8.31 -15.36
CA SER A 82 -43.48 -7.37 -14.40
C SER A 82 -44.50 -6.40 -15.01
N TRP A 83 -44.69 -6.42 -16.32
CA TRP A 83 -45.65 -5.56 -17.03
C TRP A 83 -47.03 -6.21 -17.16
N GLN A 84 -48.04 -5.40 -17.49
CA GLN A 84 -49.44 -5.79 -17.67
C GLN A 84 -49.62 -6.84 -18.77
N TYR A 85 -48.80 -6.82 -19.81
CA TYR A 85 -48.86 -7.81 -20.89
C TYR A 85 -47.51 -8.49 -21.13
N PRO A 86 -47.09 -9.45 -20.26
CA PRO A 86 -45.77 -10.05 -20.33
C PRO A 86 -45.44 -10.73 -21.66
N ASP A 87 -46.41 -11.44 -22.25
CA ASP A 87 -46.19 -12.27 -23.44
C ASP A 87 -45.86 -11.45 -24.70
N ILE A 88 -46.21 -10.16 -24.70
CA ILE A 88 -45.94 -9.22 -25.79
C ILE A 88 -45.02 -8.08 -25.36
N ALA A 89 -44.47 -8.14 -24.15
CA ALA A 89 -43.55 -7.15 -23.62
C ALA A 89 -42.12 -7.48 -24.01
N CYS A 90 -41.36 -6.46 -24.41
CA CYS A 90 -39.93 -6.57 -24.65
C CYS A 90 -39.21 -5.41 -23.98
N ALA A 91 -37.99 -5.66 -23.53
CA ALA A 91 -37.17 -4.67 -22.86
C ALA A 91 -35.89 -4.39 -23.65
N ARG A 92 -35.35 -3.19 -23.46
CA ARG A 92 -34.02 -2.80 -23.92
C ARG A 92 -33.37 -1.93 -22.87
N ILE A 93 -32.12 -2.22 -22.55
CA ILE A 93 -31.27 -1.36 -21.73
C ILE A 93 -30.11 -0.88 -22.60
N VAL A 94 -29.85 0.42 -22.60
CA VAL A 94 -28.63 1.01 -23.14
C VAL A 94 -27.82 1.52 -21.98
N PHE A 95 -26.56 1.12 -21.88
CA PHE A 95 -25.67 1.53 -20.80
C PHE A 95 -24.23 1.61 -21.33
N ASN A 96 -23.56 2.75 -21.16
CA ASN A 96 -22.18 2.97 -21.64
C ASN A 96 -21.96 2.47 -23.09
N GLU A 97 -22.80 2.93 -24.02
CA GLU A 97 -22.80 2.57 -25.46
C GLU A 97 -23.12 1.11 -25.80
N LYS A 98 -23.22 0.21 -24.81
CA LYS A 98 -23.70 -1.16 -24.99
C LYS A 98 -25.21 -1.21 -24.95
N THR A 99 -25.79 -2.13 -25.73
CA THR A 99 -27.24 -2.35 -25.80
C THR A 99 -27.57 -3.80 -25.47
N TYR A 100 -28.42 -3.98 -24.47
CA TYR A 100 -28.94 -5.26 -24.00
C TYR A 100 -30.42 -5.35 -24.38
N LYS A 101 -30.87 -6.51 -24.85
CA LYS A 101 -32.21 -6.70 -25.43
C LYS A 101 -32.82 -7.99 -24.91
N SER A 102 -34.13 -7.98 -24.66
CA SER A 102 -34.87 -9.19 -24.31
C SER A 102 -34.98 -10.10 -25.51
N GLU A 103 -35.27 -11.37 -25.26
CA GLU A 103 -35.71 -12.28 -26.32
C GLU A 103 -36.92 -11.70 -27.07
N GLY A 104 -36.97 -11.90 -28.40
CA GLY A 104 -38.07 -11.42 -29.24
C GLY A 104 -38.13 -9.91 -29.50
N PHE A 105 -37.11 -9.13 -29.09
CA PHE A 105 -37.11 -7.67 -29.15
C PHE A 105 -37.41 -7.09 -30.54
N LYS A 106 -38.41 -6.19 -30.59
CA LYS A 106 -38.71 -5.33 -31.75
C LYS A 106 -39.07 -3.93 -31.27
N VAL A 107 -38.62 -2.93 -32.03
CA VAL A 107 -38.98 -1.52 -31.77
C VAL A 107 -40.38 -1.27 -32.30
N THR A 108 -41.27 -0.79 -31.43
CA THR A 108 -42.63 -0.39 -31.77
C THR A 108 -42.91 1.03 -31.27
N GLN A 109 -44.03 1.60 -31.69
CA GLN A 109 -44.52 2.90 -31.21
C GLN A 109 -45.05 2.86 -29.77
N TRP A 110 -45.44 1.66 -29.30
CA TRP A 110 -45.90 1.43 -27.94
C TRP A 110 -44.70 1.23 -27.03
N ARG A 111 -44.11 2.33 -26.59
CA ARG A 111 -42.90 2.32 -25.76
C ARG A 111 -42.97 3.31 -24.62
N GLN A 112 -42.30 2.98 -23.53
CA GLN A 112 -41.94 3.90 -22.45
C GLN A 112 -40.44 3.81 -22.18
N THR A 113 -39.84 4.89 -21.70
CA THR A 113 -38.39 4.98 -21.50
C THR A 113 -38.07 5.83 -20.29
N SER A 114 -37.08 5.37 -19.52
CA SER A 114 -36.51 6.09 -18.39
C SER A 114 -34.98 6.15 -18.49
N ARG A 115 -34.39 7.24 -18.01
CA ARG A 115 -32.94 7.49 -18.10
C ARG A 115 -32.25 6.92 -16.87
N ILE A 116 -31.10 6.29 -17.08
CA ILE A 116 -30.24 5.78 -16.02
C ILE A 116 -29.21 6.86 -15.68
N TYR A 117 -29.14 7.22 -14.40
CA TYR A 117 -28.16 8.17 -13.89
C TYR A 117 -27.11 7.48 -13.02
N VAL A 118 -25.85 7.83 -13.23
CA VAL A 118 -24.74 7.44 -12.37
C VAL A 118 -24.02 8.74 -11.99
N TYR A 119 -23.86 8.99 -10.69
CA TYR A 119 -23.33 10.26 -10.17
C TYR A 119 -23.98 11.53 -10.75
N SER A 120 -25.30 11.47 -11.03
CA SER A 120 -26.09 12.54 -11.68
C SER A 120 -25.81 12.76 -13.17
N GLU A 121 -24.99 11.93 -13.81
CA GLU A 121 -24.77 11.95 -15.25
C GLU A 121 -25.65 10.89 -15.95
N PRO A 122 -26.32 11.24 -17.06
CA PRO A 122 -27.12 10.29 -17.82
C PRO A 122 -26.18 9.36 -18.61
N VAL A 123 -26.04 8.12 -18.14
CA VAL A 123 -25.13 7.11 -18.72
C VAL A 123 -25.86 6.07 -19.58
N GLY A 124 -27.20 6.12 -19.59
CA GLY A 124 -28.01 5.11 -20.26
C GLY A 124 -29.51 5.36 -20.19
N GLU A 125 -30.26 4.36 -20.68
CA GLU A 125 -31.73 4.32 -20.62
C GLU A 125 -32.26 2.89 -20.52
N VAL A 126 -33.38 2.72 -19.82
CA VAL A 126 -34.19 1.50 -19.81
C VAL A 126 -35.48 1.79 -20.58
N ALA A 127 -35.84 0.93 -21.52
CA ALA A 127 -37.02 1.06 -22.34
C ALA A 127 -37.84 -0.23 -22.37
N MET A 128 -39.16 -0.07 -22.29
CA MET A 128 -40.14 -1.15 -22.46
C MET A 128 -40.96 -0.92 -23.72
N PHE A 129 -41.32 -2.02 -24.39
CA PHE A 129 -42.06 -2.05 -25.64
C PHE A 129 -43.16 -3.10 -25.58
N TYR A 130 -44.32 -2.80 -26.16
CA TYR A 130 -45.29 -3.83 -26.52
C TYR A 130 -45.25 -4.13 -28.01
N LEU A 131 -45.36 -5.42 -28.37
CA LEU A 131 -45.31 -5.88 -29.77
C LEU A 131 -46.60 -5.65 -30.55
N GLU A 132 -47.72 -5.44 -29.84
CA GLU A 132 -49.06 -5.31 -30.40
C GLU A 132 -49.79 -4.10 -29.81
N ALA A 133 -50.83 -3.64 -30.53
CA ALA A 133 -51.72 -2.61 -30.03
C ALA A 133 -52.51 -3.12 -28.81
N ARG A 134 -52.61 -2.27 -27.78
CA ARG A 134 -53.40 -2.51 -26.57
C ARG A 134 -54.23 -1.27 -26.23
N PRO A 135 -55.30 -1.41 -25.42
CA PRO A 135 -56.13 -0.29 -25.01
C PRO A 135 -55.29 0.83 -24.37
N PRO A 136 -55.63 2.11 -24.61
CA PRO A 136 -54.95 3.21 -23.97
C PRO A 136 -55.23 3.22 -22.46
N ALA A 137 -54.18 3.51 -21.70
CA ALA A 137 -54.15 3.73 -20.26
C ALA A 137 -53.55 5.13 -19.98
N ASP A 138 -52.50 5.25 -19.15
CA ASP A 138 -51.92 6.53 -18.74
C ASP A 138 -50.82 7.03 -19.70
N GLU A 139 -49.87 6.18 -20.09
CA GLU A 139 -48.81 6.49 -21.06
C GLU A 139 -48.95 5.57 -22.28
N GLY A 140 -49.82 5.92 -23.23
CA GLY A 140 -50.16 4.99 -24.31
C GLY A 140 -50.84 3.75 -23.73
N PRO A 141 -50.35 2.52 -23.96
CA PRO A 141 -50.91 1.31 -23.34
C PRO A 141 -50.36 0.98 -21.93
N PHE A 142 -49.51 1.83 -21.34
CA PHE A 142 -48.87 1.58 -20.04
C PHE A 142 -49.61 2.26 -18.88
N LEU A 143 -49.59 1.62 -17.70
CA LEU A 143 -50.17 2.14 -16.46
C LEU A 143 -49.25 3.12 -15.74
N ALA A 144 -49.81 4.02 -14.92
CA ALA A 144 -49.01 4.93 -14.09
C ALA A 144 -48.05 4.19 -13.12
N GLU A 145 -48.48 3.04 -12.59
CA GLU A 145 -47.66 2.17 -11.75
C GLU A 145 -46.45 1.59 -12.51
N GLU A 146 -46.64 1.22 -13.78
CA GLU A 146 -45.55 0.72 -14.63
C GLU A 146 -44.54 1.80 -14.98
N ARG A 147 -45.00 3.05 -15.09
CA ARG A 147 -44.10 4.19 -15.26
C ARG A 147 -43.26 4.40 -14.00
N ALA A 148 -43.90 4.41 -12.83
CA ALA A 148 -43.21 4.53 -11.55
C ALA A 148 -42.21 3.37 -11.33
N LEU A 149 -42.58 2.15 -11.73
CA LEU A 149 -41.70 0.99 -11.69
C LEU A 149 -40.48 1.16 -12.61
N LEU A 150 -40.68 1.64 -13.85
CA LEU A 150 -39.58 1.87 -14.79
C LEU A 150 -38.58 2.92 -14.28
N ASP A 151 -39.09 4.00 -13.71
CA ASP A 151 -38.26 5.06 -13.13
C ASP A 151 -37.47 4.53 -11.91
N ALA A 152 -38.12 3.77 -11.02
CA ALA A 152 -37.46 3.12 -9.89
C ALA A 152 -36.37 2.11 -10.32
N LEU A 153 -36.62 1.36 -11.41
CA LEU A 153 -35.65 0.44 -11.98
C LEU A 153 -34.43 1.16 -12.56
N ALA A 154 -34.64 2.28 -13.25
CA ALA A 154 -33.54 3.06 -13.81
C ALA A 154 -32.64 3.61 -12.70
N ASP A 155 -33.21 4.10 -11.61
CA ASP A 155 -32.47 4.54 -10.41
C ASP A 155 -31.73 3.37 -9.73
N GLN A 156 -32.38 2.21 -9.62
CA GLN A 156 -31.78 1.03 -9.02
C GLN A 156 -30.60 0.50 -9.84
N ILE A 157 -30.73 0.47 -11.18
CA ILE A 157 -29.63 0.09 -12.09
C ILE A 157 -28.46 1.05 -11.95
N GLY A 158 -28.72 2.37 -11.87
CA GLY A 158 -27.67 3.37 -11.62
C GLY A 158 -26.94 3.14 -10.29
N THR A 159 -27.69 2.84 -9.24
CA THR A 159 -27.15 2.52 -7.90
C THR A 159 -26.27 1.27 -7.92
N ILE A 160 -26.74 0.20 -8.57
CA ILE A 160 -26.00 -1.06 -8.69
C ILE A 160 -24.73 -0.86 -9.52
N ALA A 161 -24.82 -0.14 -10.65
CA ALA A 161 -23.67 0.16 -11.51
C ALA A 161 -22.59 0.95 -10.76
N THR A 162 -23.02 1.93 -9.95
CA THR A 162 -22.13 2.70 -9.07
C THR A 162 -21.39 1.80 -8.10
N ARG A 163 -22.13 0.91 -7.42
CA ARG A 163 -21.57 -0.05 -6.45
C ARG A 163 -20.55 -0.99 -7.10
N ILE A 164 -20.90 -1.63 -8.21
CA ILE A 164 -20.03 -2.60 -8.91
C ILE A 164 -18.75 -1.90 -9.42
N SER A 165 -18.87 -0.70 -9.99
CA SER A 165 -17.71 0.04 -10.50
C SER A 165 -16.73 0.41 -9.39
N ALA A 166 -17.24 0.90 -8.25
CA ALA A 166 -16.42 1.23 -7.09
C ALA A 166 -15.71 -0.02 -6.52
N GLU A 167 -16.40 -1.16 -6.48
CA GLU A 167 -15.81 -2.41 -5.99
C GLU A 167 -14.70 -2.92 -6.92
N MET A 168 -14.89 -2.85 -8.23
CA MET A 168 -13.86 -3.21 -9.21
C MET A 168 -12.62 -2.32 -9.11
N GLU A 169 -12.81 -1.00 -8.98
CA GLU A 169 -11.70 -0.05 -8.81
C GLU A 169 -10.91 -0.32 -7.52
N LEU A 170 -11.62 -0.56 -6.41
CA LEU A 170 -10.98 -0.93 -5.15
C LEU A 170 -10.19 -2.24 -5.23
N GLN A 171 -10.72 -3.24 -5.94
CA GLN A 171 -10.00 -4.50 -6.14
C GLN A 171 -8.71 -4.31 -6.93
N GLU A 172 -8.75 -3.52 -8.00
CA GLU A 172 -7.57 -3.25 -8.83
C GLU A 172 -6.52 -2.44 -8.06
N ILE A 173 -6.93 -1.39 -7.34
CA ILE A 173 -6.02 -0.61 -6.48
C ILE A 173 -5.37 -1.49 -5.42
N ASN A 174 -6.15 -2.35 -4.74
CA ASN A 174 -5.59 -3.25 -3.72
C ASN A 174 -4.58 -4.24 -4.31
N LYS A 175 -4.85 -4.74 -5.52
CA LYS A 175 -3.92 -5.63 -6.23
C LYS A 175 -2.62 -4.91 -6.57
N GLN A 176 -2.69 -3.69 -7.09
CA GLN A 176 -1.52 -2.87 -7.40
C GLN A 176 -0.71 -2.54 -6.14
N LEU A 177 -1.39 -2.11 -5.06
CA LEU A 177 -0.77 -1.80 -3.78
C LEU A 177 -0.04 -3.02 -3.19
N SER A 178 -0.63 -4.22 -3.32
CA SER A 178 -0.02 -5.47 -2.86
C SER A 178 1.28 -5.80 -3.60
N LEU A 179 1.30 -5.60 -4.94
CA LEU A 179 2.49 -5.79 -5.75
C LEU A 179 3.60 -4.80 -5.38
N GLU A 180 3.26 -3.52 -5.23
CA GLU A 180 4.22 -2.48 -4.84
C GLU A 180 4.80 -2.74 -3.45
N ARG A 181 3.96 -3.09 -2.46
CA ARG A 181 4.40 -3.47 -1.12
C ARG A 181 5.39 -4.63 -1.14
N LYS A 182 5.13 -5.64 -1.97
CA LYS A 182 6.02 -6.79 -2.12
C LYS A 182 7.38 -6.38 -2.70
N ALA A 183 7.38 -5.57 -3.76
CA ALA A 183 8.61 -5.06 -4.37
C ALA A 183 9.43 -4.21 -3.39
N LEU A 184 8.77 -3.33 -2.63
CA LEU A 184 9.41 -2.53 -1.58
C LEU A 184 9.98 -3.41 -0.47
N GLN A 185 9.25 -4.44 -0.04
CA GLN A 185 9.74 -5.38 0.96
C GLN A 185 10.98 -6.13 0.47
N GLU A 186 10.97 -6.62 -0.77
CA GLU A 186 12.13 -7.28 -1.39
C GLU A 186 13.34 -6.33 -1.47
N SER A 187 13.14 -5.09 -1.93
CA SER A 187 14.20 -4.07 -1.97
C SER A 187 14.77 -3.78 -0.57
N ASN A 188 13.91 -3.60 0.44
CA ASN A 188 14.34 -3.38 1.81
C ASN A 188 15.12 -4.57 2.38
N THR A 189 14.72 -5.80 2.07
CA THR A 189 15.48 -6.99 2.47
C THR A 189 16.84 -7.03 1.77
N ALA A 190 16.91 -6.75 0.48
CA ALA A 190 18.18 -6.71 -0.26
C ALA A 190 19.13 -5.65 0.33
N ILE A 191 18.64 -4.44 0.60
CA ILE A 191 19.43 -3.37 1.24
C ILE A 191 19.97 -3.83 2.59
N ARG A 192 19.13 -4.44 3.44
CA ARG A 192 19.58 -4.98 4.74
C ARG A 192 20.67 -6.02 4.57
N THR A 193 20.55 -6.93 3.61
CA THR A 193 21.59 -7.94 3.34
C THR A 193 22.90 -7.34 2.85
N VAL A 194 22.84 -6.30 2.02
CA VAL A 194 24.04 -5.56 1.55
C VAL A 194 24.70 -4.84 2.73
N LEU A 195 23.91 -4.18 3.60
CA LEU A 195 24.44 -3.51 4.79
C LEU A 195 25.12 -4.50 5.75
N THR A 196 24.51 -5.65 6.01
CA THR A 196 25.14 -6.68 6.85
C THR A 196 26.44 -7.18 6.23
N ARG A 197 26.49 -7.33 4.90
CA ARG A 197 27.70 -7.77 4.21
C ARG A 197 28.83 -6.75 4.30
N ILE A 198 28.53 -5.46 4.13
CA ILE A 198 29.51 -4.38 4.31
C ILE A 198 30.05 -4.38 5.75
N GLU A 199 29.19 -4.56 6.75
CA GLU A 199 29.62 -4.59 8.15
C GLU A 199 30.53 -5.80 8.45
N GLU A 200 30.25 -6.96 7.85
CA GLU A 200 31.09 -8.16 7.91
C GLU A 200 32.47 -7.95 7.26
N GLU A 201 32.51 -7.48 6.01
CA GLU A 201 33.76 -7.22 5.29
C GLU A 201 34.62 -6.17 6.02
N LYS A 202 33.98 -5.12 6.52
CA LYS A 202 34.65 -4.12 7.35
C LYS A 202 35.25 -4.76 8.61
N ASN A 203 34.49 -5.61 9.32
CA ASN A 203 34.97 -6.35 10.49
C ASN A 203 36.18 -7.24 10.16
N GLU A 204 36.19 -7.90 9.01
CA GLU A 204 37.31 -8.73 8.55
C GLU A 204 38.58 -7.90 8.34
N ILE A 205 38.48 -6.80 7.59
CA ILE A 205 39.62 -5.88 7.38
C ILE A 205 40.21 -5.40 8.71
N TYR A 206 39.35 -5.05 9.69
CA TYR A 206 39.83 -4.65 11.01
C TYR A 206 40.59 -5.78 11.73
N ARG A 207 40.12 -7.02 11.66
CA ARG A 207 40.83 -8.18 12.26
C ARG A 207 42.19 -8.40 11.61
N ASP A 208 42.28 -8.26 10.29
CA ASP A 208 43.52 -8.43 9.55
C ASP A 208 44.55 -7.36 9.92
N ILE A 209 44.13 -6.09 9.94
CA ILE A 209 45.00 -4.97 10.36
C ILE A 209 45.48 -5.19 11.80
N LYS A 210 44.58 -5.55 12.73
CA LYS A 210 44.95 -5.83 14.12
C LYS A 210 45.97 -6.95 14.21
N THR A 211 45.75 -8.04 13.48
CA THR A 211 46.68 -9.17 13.45
C THR A 211 48.06 -8.76 12.95
N ASN A 212 48.12 -7.95 11.89
CA ASN A 212 49.39 -7.45 11.34
C ASN A 212 50.12 -6.55 12.33
N VAL A 213 49.42 -5.64 13.00
CA VAL A 213 50.04 -4.78 14.02
C VAL A 213 50.52 -5.60 15.21
N ASP A 214 49.67 -6.46 15.79
CA ASP A 214 50.00 -7.23 16.98
C ASP A 214 51.14 -8.24 16.72
N LYS A 215 51.19 -8.86 15.54
CA LYS A 215 52.16 -9.92 15.23
C LYS A 215 53.42 -9.45 14.52
N ILE A 216 53.38 -8.32 13.82
CA ILE A 216 54.52 -7.83 13.01
C ILE A 216 55.07 -6.53 13.59
N ILE A 217 54.23 -5.51 13.77
CA ILE A 217 54.70 -4.17 14.14
C ILE A 217 55.01 -4.07 15.64
N MET A 218 54.18 -4.68 16.50
CA MET A 218 54.34 -4.61 17.95
C MET A 218 55.65 -5.25 18.45
N PRO A 219 56.06 -6.44 17.96
CA PRO A 219 57.35 -7.01 18.35
C PRO A 219 58.54 -6.13 17.96
N ILE A 220 58.50 -5.48 16.79
CA ILE A 220 59.54 -4.55 16.33
C ILE A 220 59.60 -3.33 17.23
N LEU A 221 58.45 -2.77 17.60
CA LEU A 221 58.37 -1.64 18.53
C LEU A 221 58.89 -1.98 19.92
N LEU A 222 58.56 -3.16 20.44
CA LEU A 222 59.06 -3.63 21.73
C LEU A 222 60.58 -3.82 21.70
N ALA A 223 61.14 -4.36 20.60
CA ALA A 223 62.59 -4.48 20.43
C ALA A 223 63.27 -3.09 20.38
N LEU A 224 62.73 -2.15 19.61
CA LEU A 224 63.24 -0.77 19.52
C LEU A 224 63.15 -0.03 20.86
N ALA A 225 62.12 -0.27 21.65
CA ALA A 225 61.92 0.36 22.96
C ALA A 225 63.07 0.09 23.94
N VAL A 226 63.73 -1.08 23.82
CA VAL A 226 64.82 -1.51 24.70
C VAL A 226 66.14 -0.83 24.37
N GLU A 227 66.39 -0.49 23.10
CA GLU A 227 67.68 0.04 22.65
C GLU A 227 67.77 1.58 22.66
N LEU A 228 66.65 2.29 22.76
CA LEU A 228 66.61 3.74 22.61
C LEU A 228 66.84 4.54 23.92
N PRO A 229 67.48 5.73 23.87
CA PRO A 229 67.70 6.59 25.04
C PRO A 229 66.39 7.04 25.71
N LYS A 230 66.42 7.25 27.05
CA LYS A 230 65.25 7.66 27.86
C LYS A 230 64.49 8.90 27.34
N ALA A 231 65.19 9.83 26.68
CA ALA A 231 64.55 11.03 26.10
C ALA A 231 63.62 10.71 24.91
N GLN A 232 63.85 9.60 24.21
CA GLN A 232 63.07 9.19 23.02
C GLN A 232 62.03 8.10 23.33
N SER A 233 62.12 7.45 24.49
CA SER A 233 61.15 6.44 24.96
C SER A 233 59.69 6.93 24.91
N LYS A 234 59.46 8.22 25.16
CA LYS A 234 58.13 8.86 25.08
C LYS A 234 57.52 8.80 23.67
N TYR A 235 58.34 8.86 22.60
CA TYR A 235 57.85 8.74 21.22
C TYR A 235 57.45 7.30 20.88
N ILE A 236 58.17 6.30 21.40
CA ILE A 236 57.80 4.90 21.20
C ILE A 236 56.52 4.54 21.94
N GLU A 237 56.34 5.03 23.16
CA GLU A 237 55.05 4.88 23.85
C GLU A 237 53.92 5.52 23.04
N MET A 238 54.10 6.74 22.53
CA MET A 238 53.08 7.37 21.67
C MET A 238 52.78 6.56 20.41
N LEU A 239 53.80 5.97 19.77
CA LEU A 239 53.64 5.17 18.55
C LEU A 239 52.95 3.84 18.86
N ARG A 240 53.29 3.20 19.99
CA ARG A 240 52.58 2.03 20.51
C ARG A 240 51.11 2.33 20.74
N THR A 241 50.81 3.37 21.51
CA THR A 241 49.45 3.80 21.81
C THR A 241 48.68 4.15 20.53
N SER A 242 49.32 4.83 19.56
CA SER A 242 48.68 5.17 18.29
C SER A 242 48.35 3.93 17.45
N LEU A 243 49.20 2.92 17.45
CA LEU A 243 48.95 1.67 16.73
C LEU A 243 47.90 0.79 17.41
N GLU A 244 47.89 0.72 18.74
CA GLU A 244 46.82 0.09 19.52
C GLU A 244 45.48 0.80 19.28
N GLU A 245 45.49 2.13 19.16
CA GLU A 245 44.31 2.92 18.82
C GLU A 245 43.81 2.61 17.39
N ILE A 246 44.70 2.52 16.39
CA ILE A 246 44.35 2.22 14.98
C ILE A 246 43.72 0.83 14.83
N THR A 247 44.13 -0.13 15.65
CA THR A 247 43.67 -1.53 15.57
C THR A 247 42.51 -1.85 16.48
N SER A 248 42.19 -0.95 17.40
CA SER A 248 40.99 -1.05 18.24
C SER A 248 39.73 -0.61 17.50
N GLN A 249 38.57 -1.09 17.93
CA GLN A 249 37.25 -0.70 17.37
C GLN A 249 36.99 0.82 17.41
N PHE A 250 37.82 1.57 18.13
CA PHE A 250 37.87 3.01 18.26
C PHE A 250 37.91 3.80 16.95
N VAL A 251 38.57 3.32 15.89
CA VAL A 251 38.65 4.05 14.61
C VAL A 251 37.28 4.26 13.97
N ARG A 252 36.32 3.35 14.23
CA ARG A 252 34.93 3.47 13.77
C ARG A 252 34.26 4.74 14.33
N HIS A 253 34.62 5.15 15.53
CA HIS A 253 34.06 6.31 16.22
C HIS A 253 34.89 7.59 16.01
N LEU A 254 36.19 7.45 15.69
CA LEU A 254 37.05 8.56 15.28
C LEU A 254 36.60 9.16 13.93
N SER A 255 36.24 8.31 12.95
CA SER A 255 35.89 8.75 11.59
C SER A 255 34.79 9.83 11.54
N ASN A 256 33.75 9.70 12.37
CA ASN A 256 32.59 10.60 12.32
C ASN A 256 32.87 12.01 12.87
N SER A 257 33.86 12.18 13.75
CA SER A 257 34.17 13.47 14.40
C SER A 257 35.44 14.13 13.86
N TYR A 258 36.34 13.35 13.26
CA TYR A 258 37.62 13.83 12.74
C TYR A 258 37.53 14.48 11.35
N HIS A 259 36.37 14.44 10.68
CA HIS A 259 36.14 15.13 9.40
C HIS A 259 36.32 16.67 9.49
N SER A 260 36.31 17.25 10.69
CA SER A 260 36.46 18.70 10.91
C SER A 260 37.88 19.15 11.29
N LEU A 261 38.76 18.23 11.69
CA LEU A 261 40.09 18.52 12.24
C LEU A 261 41.18 18.34 11.18
N THR A 262 42.15 19.27 11.17
CA THR A 262 43.32 19.16 10.29
C THR A 262 44.31 18.13 10.82
N PRO A 263 45.17 17.52 9.98
CA PRO A 263 46.17 16.54 10.42
C PRO A 263 47.04 17.02 11.60
N THR A 264 47.37 18.31 11.62
CA THR A 264 48.08 18.95 12.74
C THR A 264 47.27 19.03 14.04
N GLU A 265 45.97 19.31 13.95
CA GLU A 265 45.08 19.35 15.11
C GLU A 265 44.81 17.94 15.65
N ILE A 266 44.68 16.94 14.77
CA ILE A 266 44.58 15.52 15.11
C ILE A 266 45.79 15.08 15.94
N THR A 267 46.99 15.41 15.46
CA THR A 267 48.23 15.07 16.17
C THR A 267 48.26 15.71 17.55
N ILE A 268 47.89 16.99 17.67
CA ILE A 268 47.87 17.72 18.94
C ILE A 268 46.79 17.17 19.87
N CYS A 269 45.60 16.82 19.36
CA CYS A 269 44.54 16.12 20.12
C CYS A 269 45.07 14.85 20.78
N ASN A 270 45.74 13.97 20.02
CA ASN A 270 46.31 12.73 20.55
C ASN A 270 47.37 13.01 21.64
N MET A 271 48.19 14.04 21.46
CA MET A 271 49.17 14.42 22.47
C MET A 271 48.51 14.87 23.79
N ILE A 272 47.43 15.65 23.69
CA ILE A 272 46.68 16.15 24.85
C ILE A 272 45.94 15.02 25.56
N ARG A 273 45.33 14.11 24.79
CA ARG A 273 44.64 12.93 25.30
C ARG A 273 45.57 12.01 26.09
N ASN A 274 46.82 11.85 25.64
CA ASN A 274 47.86 11.09 26.35
C ASN A 274 48.49 11.87 27.52
N GLY A 275 47.85 12.95 27.99
CA GLY A 275 48.23 13.66 29.21
C GLY A 275 49.39 14.64 29.04
N MET A 276 49.85 14.95 27.82
CA MET A 276 50.94 15.91 27.65
C MET A 276 50.50 17.34 27.92
N ARG A 277 51.36 18.05 28.66
CA ARG A 277 51.18 19.48 28.95
C ARG A 277 51.59 20.31 27.74
N THR A 278 50.98 21.49 27.59
CA THR A 278 51.29 22.42 26.48
C THR A 278 52.80 22.68 26.31
N LYS A 279 53.56 22.73 27.41
CA LYS A 279 55.03 22.91 27.42
C LYS A 279 55.77 21.74 26.80
N GLU A 280 55.32 20.53 27.09
CA GLU A 280 55.91 19.33 26.53
C GLU A 280 55.57 19.23 25.05
N ILE A 281 54.33 19.51 24.65
CA ILE A 281 53.89 19.49 23.25
C ILE A 281 54.68 20.52 22.42
N ALA A 282 54.86 21.74 22.93
CA ALA A 282 55.59 22.81 22.26
C ALA A 282 57.07 22.43 22.03
N GLN A 283 57.71 21.89 23.07
CA GLN A 283 59.10 21.42 23.00
C GLN A 283 59.25 20.22 22.05
N LEU A 284 58.30 19.29 22.07
CA LEU A 284 58.27 18.11 21.21
C LEU A 284 58.10 18.47 19.73
N ARG A 285 57.29 19.48 19.44
CA ARG A 285 56.96 19.93 18.08
C ARG A 285 57.90 21.01 17.53
N GLY A 286 58.83 21.52 18.35
CA GLY A 286 59.73 22.61 17.96
C GLY A 286 58.99 23.93 17.68
N VAL A 287 57.85 24.17 18.32
CA VAL A 287 57.03 25.38 18.12
C VAL A 287 56.82 26.13 19.44
N SER A 288 56.37 27.38 19.36
CA SER A 288 56.09 28.17 20.55
C SER A 288 54.88 27.64 21.33
N MET A 289 54.90 27.86 22.66
CA MET A 289 53.76 27.60 23.54
C MET A 289 52.46 28.25 23.06
N ALA A 290 52.55 29.48 22.55
CA ALA A 290 51.41 30.21 22.01
C ALA A 290 50.77 29.49 20.81
N THR A 291 51.58 28.84 19.97
CA THR A 291 51.11 28.07 18.81
C THR A 291 50.28 26.86 19.25
N ILE A 292 50.74 26.13 20.27
CA ILE A 292 49.99 24.99 20.81
C ILE A 292 48.68 25.45 21.47
N ASN A 293 48.68 26.56 22.21
CA ASN A 293 47.46 27.13 22.77
C ASN A 293 46.45 27.52 21.68
N ARG A 294 46.92 28.09 20.56
CA ARG A 294 46.05 28.39 19.41
C ARG A 294 45.42 27.14 18.79
N HIS A 295 46.20 26.06 18.65
CA HIS A 295 45.67 24.78 18.19
C HIS A 295 44.66 24.18 19.18
N ARG A 296 44.91 24.25 20.49
CA ARG A 296 43.96 23.81 21.53
C ARG A 296 42.63 24.54 21.44
N GLU A 297 42.66 25.85 21.19
CA GLU A 297 41.46 26.67 21.03
C GLU A 297 40.67 26.32 19.77
N ASN A 298 41.37 26.13 18.65
CA ASN A 298 40.73 25.67 17.41
C ASN A 298 40.12 24.27 17.57
N ILE A 299 40.80 23.36 18.28
CA ILE A 299 40.28 22.04 18.62
C ILE A 299 39.01 22.18 19.47
N ARG A 300 39.00 22.99 20.53
CA ARG A 300 37.81 23.23 21.37
C ARG A 300 36.64 23.77 20.54
N ARG A 301 36.90 24.70 19.62
CA ARG A 301 35.88 25.28 18.73
C ARG A 301 35.29 24.24 17.78
N LYS A 302 36.15 23.41 17.18
CA LYS A 302 35.74 22.35 16.25
C LYS A 302 35.01 21.20 16.95
N LEU A 303 35.36 20.92 18.20
CA LEU A 303 34.67 19.97 19.09
C LEU A 303 33.45 20.57 19.80
N LYS A 304 33.13 21.85 19.57
CA LYS A 304 31.98 22.58 20.14
C LYS A 304 31.97 22.68 21.68
N ILE A 305 33.14 22.67 22.32
CA ILE A 305 33.28 22.79 23.80
C ILE A 305 33.88 24.12 24.26
N THR A 306 33.84 25.14 23.40
CA THR A 306 34.46 26.44 23.71
C THR A 306 33.90 27.08 24.99
N ASN A 307 32.60 26.92 25.25
CA ASN A 307 31.92 27.54 26.40
C ASN A 307 31.74 26.61 27.60
N ASP A 308 32.20 25.37 27.53
CA ASP A 308 32.02 24.41 28.61
C ASP A 308 33.22 24.45 29.56
N ASP A 309 32.97 24.41 30.87
CA ASP A 309 34.00 24.31 31.91
C ASP A 309 34.58 22.89 32.03
N VAL A 310 34.86 22.28 30.87
CA VAL A 310 35.42 20.94 30.75
C VAL A 310 36.87 21.03 30.30
N ASN A 311 37.74 20.35 31.04
CA ASN A 311 39.14 20.22 30.66
C ASN A 311 39.25 19.44 29.35
N LEU A 312 39.95 20.00 28.35
CA LEU A 312 40.09 19.38 27.03
C LEU A 312 40.71 17.96 27.11
N ALA A 313 41.67 17.71 28.01
CA ALA A 313 42.26 16.38 28.16
C ALA A 313 41.26 15.40 28.76
N THR A 314 40.50 15.83 29.78
CA THR A 314 39.45 15.02 30.39
C THR A 314 38.32 14.76 29.41
N TYR A 315 37.87 15.76 28.65
CA TYR A 315 36.87 15.63 27.58
C TYR A 315 37.32 14.60 26.52
N LEU A 316 38.56 14.71 26.03
CA LEU A 316 39.13 13.75 25.08
C LEU A 316 39.32 12.34 25.66
N GLN A 317 39.31 12.19 27.00
CA GLN A 317 39.38 10.92 27.70
C GLN A 317 37.99 10.37 28.10
N SER A 318 36.98 11.22 28.35
CA SER A 318 35.73 10.86 29.01
C SER A 318 34.48 10.89 28.12
N SER A 319 34.38 11.77 27.12
CA SER A 319 33.07 12.19 26.57
C SER A 319 32.82 11.82 25.11
N MET A 320 33.30 10.68 24.62
CA MET A 320 33.09 10.31 23.22
C MET A 320 32.45 8.94 22.97
N TRP A 321 31.93 8.21 23.98
CA TRP A 321 31.56 6.80 23.79
C TRP A 321 30.24 6.30 24.43
N GLU A 322 29.22 7.14 24.67
CA GLU A 322 27.92 6.63 25.17
C GLU A 322 26.68 6.85 24.29
N GLU A 323 26.71 7.70 23.26
CA GLU A 323 25.49 7.97 22.48
C GLU A 323 25.54 7.33 21.09
N GLU A 324 25.09 6.07 21.01
CA GLU A 324 24.38 5.50 19.83
C GLU A 324 23.84 4.07 20.12
N THR A 325 23.14 3.87 21.24
CA THR A 325 22.33 2.64 21.50
C THR A 325 20.83 2.91 21.62
N LYS A 326 20.32 3.92 20.91
CA LYS A 326 18.88 4.14 20.77
C LYS A 326 18.54 4.49 19.32
N PHE A 327 18.30 3.48 18.49
CA PHE A 327 17.30 3.51 17.42
C PHE A 327 16.86 2.08 17.07
#